data_AF-A0A8T5PM29-F1
#
_entry.id   AF-A0A8T5PM29-F1
#
_cell.length_a   1.000
_cell.length_b   1.000
_cell.length_c   1.000
_cell.angle_alpha   90.00
_cell.angle_beta   90.00
_cell.angle_gamma   90.00
#
_symmetry.space_group_name_H-M   'P 1'
#
loop_
_entity.id
_entity.type
_entity.pdbx_description
1 polymer ?
#
loop_
_entity_poly.entity_id
_entity_poly.type
_entity_poly.pdbx_seq_one_letter_code
_entity_poly.pdbx_strand_id
1 'polypeptide(L)'
;METEKVMKQIRIDKVTLNLGAGKDEDRLKKGKKLLKQITGVEPVSTFTKKRIPGWGLRPGLAIGCKITLRHQKAVEIIKRLLEAKDNVLSLNNFDGQGNLSFGIAEY
;
A
#
# COMPACT_ATOMS: atom_id res chain seq x y z
N MET A 1 25.11 24.42 -15.01
CA MET A 1 25.45 23.25 -14.17
C MET A 1 24.51 23.10 -12.97
N GLU A 2 23.97 24.17 -12.39
CA GLU A 2 23.07 24.09 -11.22
C GLU A 2 21.65 23.58 -11.55
N THR A 3 21.14 23.85 -12.75
CA THR A 3 19.79 23.49 -13.20
C THR A 3 19.58 21.98 -13.39
N GLU A 4 20.62 21.25 -13.78
CA GLU A 4 20.53 19.79 -14.02
C GLU A 4 20.31 18.99 -12.72
N LYS A 5 20.84 19.49 -11.60
CA LYS A 5 20.76 18.81 -10.30
C LYS A 5 19.34 18.83 -9.73
N VAL A 6 18.57 19.88 -10.04
CA VAL A 6 17.18 20.06 -9.59
C VAL A 6 16.25 19.03 -10.23
N MET A 7 16.41 18.74 -11.53
CA MET A 7 15.56 17.77 -12.23
C MET A 7 15.86 16.30 -11.87
N LYS A 8 17.09 16.01 -11.42
CA LYS A 8 17.54 14.67 -11.00
C LYS A 8 17.28 14.37 -9.53
N GLN A 9 16.60 15.26 -8.81
CA GLN A 9 16.34 15.08 -7.39
C GLN A 9 15.37 13.91 -7.15
N ILE A 10 15.78 12.98 -6.29
CA ILE A 10 14.97 11.83 -5.90
C ILE A 10 13.79 12.34 -5.06
N ARG A 11 12.59 11.93 -5.46
CA ARG A 11 11.34 12.26 -4.78
C ARG A 11 10.43 11.04 -4.75
N ILE A 12 9.57 11.01 -3.74
CA ILE A 12 8.53 9.98 -3.64
C ILE A 12 7.38 10.36 -4.58
N ASP A 13 7.14 9.57 -5.63
CA ASP A 13 6.01 9.79 -6.55
C ASP A 13 4.66 9.48 -5.89
N LYS A 14 4.59 8.32 -5.23
CA LYS A 14 3.40 7.83 -4.54
C LYS A 14 3.75 6.76 -3.52
N VAL A 15 2.89 6.61 -2.53
CA VAL A 15 2.87 5.47 -1.61
C VAL A 15 1.52 4.78 -1.77
N THR A 16 1.53 3.47 -2.02
CA THR A 16 0.30 2.69 -2.12
C THR A 16 0.27 1.65 -1.01
N LEU A 17 -0.77 1.71 -0.18
CA LEU A 17 -1.04 0.70 0.83
C LEU A 17 -2.17 -0.19 0.32
N ASN A 18 -2.03 -1.49 0.49
CA ASN A 18 -3.05 -2.45 0.12
C ASN A 18 -3.23 -3.47 1.24
N LEU A 19 -4.46 -3.98 1.34
CA LEU A 19 -4.81 -5.06 2.26
C LEU A 19 -5.68 -6.06 1.50
N GLY A 20 -5.26 -7.32 1.54
CA GLY A 20 -6.03 -8.45 1.01
C GLY A 20 -6.82 -9.12 2.13
N ALA A 21 -8.14 -9.17 1.97
CA ALA A 21 -9.05 -9.85 2.90
C ALA A 21 -9.55 -11.21 2.36
N GLY A 22 -9.37 -11.48 1.06
CA GLY A 22 -9.86 -12.70 0.43
C GLY A 22 -11.38 -12.67 0.32
N LYS A 23 -12.06 -13.77 0.71
CA LYS A 23 -13.53 -13.86 0.70
C LYS A 23 -14.20 -13.31 1.96
N ASP A 24 -13.42 -12.92 2.97
CA ASP A 24 -13.90 -12.48 4.28
C ASP A 24 -14.27 -10.99 4.24
N GLU A 25 -15.58 -10.72 4.30
CA GLU A 25 -16.11 -9.35 4.24
C GLU A 25 -15.84 -8.58 5.54
N ASP A 26 -15.81 -9.24 6.69
CA ASP A 26 -15.55 -8.59 7.98
C ASP A 26 -14.10 -8.16 8.09
N ARG A 27 -13.17 -9.01 7.63
CA ARG A 27 -11.76 -8.62 7.50
C ARG A 27 -11.58 -7.45 6.54
N LEU A 28 -12.34 -7.40 5.46
CA LEU A 28 -12.33 -6.26 4.54
C LEU A 28 -12.82 -4.97 5.20
N LYS A 29 -13.92 -5.02 5.96
CA LYS A 29 -14.46 -3.87 6.70
C LYS A 29 -13.47 -3.36 7.75
N LYS A 30 -12.86 -4.27 8.52
CA LYS A 30 -11.80 -3.94 9.50
C LYS A 30 -10.61 -3.28 8.82
N GLY A 31 -10.10 -3.88 7.74
CA GLY A 31 -8.98 -3.33 6.97
C GLY A 31 -9.26 -1.95 6.39
N LYS A 32 -10.47 -1.70 5.86
CA LYS A 32 -10.87 -0.36 5.41
C LYS A 32 -10.87 0.66 6.55
N LYS A 33 -11.40 0.30 7.71
CA LYS A 33 -11.43 1.17 8.89
C LYS A 33 -10.01 1.49 9.36
N LEU A 34 -9.13 0.49 9.39
CA LEU A 34 -7.72 0.64 9.77
C LEU A 34 -6.97 1.56 8.80
N LEU A 35 -7.09 1.34 7.49
CA LEU A 35 -6.48 2.21 6.47
C LEU A 35 -6.99 3.65 6.58
N LYS A 36 -8.30 3.83 6.81
CA LYS A 36 -8.89 5.17 7.02
C LYS A 36 -8.36 5.84 8.28
N GLN A 37 -8.17 5.09 9.37
CA GLN A 37 -7.62 5.61 10.62
C GLN A 37 -6.14 6.00 10.49
N ILE A 38 -5.34 5.21 9.76
CA ILE A 38 -3.91 5.49 9.56
C ILE A 38 -3.70 6.70 8.64
N THR A 39 -4.44 6.76 7.54
CA THR A 39 -4.20 7.71 6.44
C THR A 39 -5.13 8.92 6.42
N GLY A 40 -6.26 8.87 7.14
CA GLY A 40 -7.31 9.89 7.11
C GLY A 40 -8.09 9.98 5.80
N VAL A 41 -7.82 9.10 4.83
CA VAL A 41 -8.44 9.11 3.50
C VAL A 41 -9.23 7.82 3.30
N GLU A 42 -10.32 7.91 2.55
CA GLU A 42 -11.19 6.76 2.31
C GLU A 42 -10.54 5.76 1.32
N PRO A 43 -10.34 4.50 1.73
CA PRO A 43 -9.72 3.49 0.87
C PRO A 43 -10.70 2.95 -0.18
N VAL A 44 -10.18 2.66 -1.37
CA VAL A 44 -10.94 2.12 -2.49
C VAL A 44 -10.96 0.59 -2.41
N SER A 45 -12.13 -0.01 -2.67
CA SER A 45 -12.28 -1.47 -2.68
C SER A 45 -11.75 -2.06 -3.99
N THR A 46 -11.09 -3.22 -3.91
CA THR A 46 -10.64 -3.98 -5.07
C THR A 46 -11.56 -5.17 -5.30
N PHE A 47 -11.98 -5.32 -6.55
CA PHE A 47 -12.91 -6.36 -6.96
C PHE A 47 -12.20 -7.42 -7.81
N THR A 48 -12.64 -8.66 -7.68
CA THR A 48 -12.17 -9.79 -8.48
C THR A 48 -12.61 -9.66 -9.94
N LYS A 49 -11.66 -9.88 -10.84
CA LYS A 49 -11.91 -9.97 -12.29
C LYS A 49 -12.08 -11.42 -12.78
N LYS A 50 -11.47 -12.38 -12.09
CA LYS A 50 -11.45 -13.80 -12.48
C LYS A 50 -12.18 -14.65 -11.44
N ARG A 51 -12.77 -15.76 -11.90
CA ARG A 51 -13.33 -16.80 -11.05
C ARG A 51 -12.23 -17.81 -10.71
N ILE A 52 -12.03 -18.09 -9.41
CA ILE A 52 -11.06 -19.07 -8.93
C ILE A 52 -11.77 -19.94 -7.87
N PRO A 53 -12.31 -21.11 -8.26
CA PRO A 53 -13.10 -21.96 -7.37
C PRO A 53 -12.34 -22.41 -6.12
N GLY A 54 -11.04 -22.73 -6.24
CA GLY A 54 -10.21 -23.18 -5.11
C GLY A 54 -10.09 -22.14 -3.98
N TRP A 55 -10.29 -20.85 -4.28
CA TRP A 55 -10.29 -19.77 -3.29
C TRP A 55 -11.71 -19.23 -3.00
N GLY A 56 -12.74 -19.83 -3.59
CA GLY A 56 -14.13 -19.39 -3.46
C GLY A 56 -14.40 -18.02 -4.10
N LEU A 57 -13.59 -17.60 -5.08
CA LEU A 57 -13.70 -16.27 -5.67
C LEU A 57 -14.64 -16.27 -6.88
N ARG A 58 -15.65 -15.41 -6.83
CA ARG A 58 -16.53 -15.07 -7.97
C ARG A 58 -16.19 -13.67 -8.50
N PRO A 59 -16.35 -13.39 -9.81
CA PRO A 59 -16.16 -12.05 -10.36
C PRO A 59 -17.08 -11.03 -9.67
N GLY A 60 -16.59 -9.80 -9.46
CA GLY A 60 -17.34 -8.73 -8.79
C GLY A 60 -17.35 -8.83 -7.25
N LEU A 61 -16.67 -9.80 -6.66
CA LEU A 61 -16.50 -9.90 -5.21
C LEU A 61 -15.43 -8.90 -4.75
N ALA A 62 -15.73 -8.11 -3.72
CA ALA A 62 -14.74 -7.26 -3.07
C ALA A 62 -13.79 -8.13 -2.24
N ILE A 63 -12.50 -8.11 -2.56
CA ILE A 63 -11.49 -8.99 -1.95
C ILE A 63 -10.42 -8.26 -1.16
N GLY A 64 -10.35 -6.95 -1.31
CA GLY A 64 -9.32 -6.15 -0.69
C GLY A 64 -9.66 -4.67 -0.76
N CYS A 65 -8.79 -3.88 -0.15
CA CYS A 65 -8.84 -2.43 -0.23
C CYS A 65 -7.44 -1.89 -0.49
N LYS A 66 -7.39 -0.73 -1.14
CA LYS A 66 -6.13 -0.02 -1.39
C LYS A 66 -6.32 1.47 -1.25
N ILE A 67 -5.21 2.14 -0.97
CA ILE A 67 -5.15 3.59 -0.95
C ILE A 67 -3.84 4.06 -1.56
N THR A 68 -3.89 5.14 -2.32
CA THR A 68 -2.71 5.74 -2.93
C THR A 68 -2.60 7.17 -2.44
N LEU A 69 -1.49 7.48 -1.79
CA LEU A 69 -1.15 8.80 -1.29
C LEU A 69 -0.02 9.38 -2.14
N ARG A 70 0.00 10.71 -2.27
CA ARG A 70 1.00 11.46 -3.02
C ARG A 70 1.42 12.70 -2.24
N HIS A 71 2.51 13.34 -2.65
CA HIS A 71 3.02 14.58 -2.05
C HIS A 71 3.30 14.43 -0.54
N GLN A 72 3.02 15.47 0.25
CA GLN A 72 3.32 15.52 1.68
C GLN A 72 2.73 14.34 2.48
N LYS A 73 1.48 13.96 2.21
CA LYS A 73 0.83 12.81 2.88
C LYS A 73 1.58 11.50 2.66
N ALA A 74 2.21 11.31 1.50
CA ALA A 74 3.02 10.12 1.24
C ALA A 74 4.30 10.12 2.07
N VAL A 75 4.95 11.29 2.20
CA VAL A 75 6.18 11.48 2.98
C VAL A 75 5.93 11.28 4.48
N GLU A 76 4.80 11.75 4.99
CA GLU A 76 4.43 11.57 6.40
C GLU A 76 4.14 10.11 6.73
N ILE A 77 3.36 9.44 5.88
CA ILE A 77 2.97 8.04 6.10
C ILE A 77 4.16 7.11 5.98
N ILE A 78 5.05 7.30 5.00
CA ILE A 78 6.21 6.40 4.87
C ILE A 78 7.12 6.45 6.08
N LYS A 79 7.34 7.64 6.68
CA LYS A 79 8.14 7.79 7.90
C LYS A 79 7.56 6.98 9.06
N ARG A 80 6.24 7.10 9.28
CA ARG A 80 5.53 6.33 10.32
C ARG A 80 5.59 4.81 10.08
N LEU A 81 5.51 4.39 8.82
CA LEU A 81 5.56 2.95 8.48
C LEU A 81 6.97 2.37 8.58
N LEU A 82 8.01 3.16 8.26
CA LEU A 82 9.40 2.75 8.44
C LEU A 82 9.77 2.65 9.92
N GLU A 83 9.28 3.59 10.75
CA GLU A 83 9.44 3.52 12.20
C GLU A 83 8.79 2.25 12.77
N ALA A 84 7.58 1.88 12.31
CA ALA A 84 6.94 0.62 12.69
C ALA A 84 7.70 -0.64 12.21
N LYS A 85 8.71 -0.48 11.37
CA LYS A 85 9.59 -1.55 10.85
C LYS A 85 11.01 -1.44 11.41
N ASP A 86 11.21 -0.66 12.48
CA ASP A 86 12.51 -0.37 13.11
C ASP A 86 13.54 0.24 12.14
N ASN A 87 13.07 0.84 11.04
CA ASN A 87 13.89 1.32 9.93
C ASN A 87 14.80 0.23 9.30
N VAL A 88 14.49 -1.06 9.50
CA VAL A 88 15.24 -2.18 8.94
C VAL A 88 14.57 -2.70 7.68
N LEU A 89 15.26 -2.55 6.55
CA LEU A 89 14.81 -3.04 5.24
C LEU A 89 15.82 -4.04 4.68
N SER A 90 15.33 -5.12 4.07
CA SER A 90 16.18 -6.03 3.31
C SER A 90 16.42 -5.47 1.91
N LEU A 91 17.57 -5.80 1.31
CA LEU A 91 17.84 -5.50 -0.09
C LEU A 91 16.78 -6.10 -1.02
N ASN A 92 16.18 -7.24 -0.65
CA ASN A 92 15.10 -7.88 -1.41
C ASN A 92 13.79 -7.07 -1.42
N ASN A 93 13.65 -6.05 -0.58
CA ASN A 93 12.50 -5.15 -0.60
C ASN A 93 12.57 -4.12 -1.74
N PHE A 94 13.75 -3.93 -2.33
CA PHE A 94 13.96 -3.02 -3.44
C PHE A 94 13.85 -3.77 -4.77
N ASP A 95 13.17 -3.16 -5.74
CA ASP A 95 13.15 -3.65 -7.11
C ASP A 95 14.26 -3.01 -7.95
N GLY A 96 14.45 -3.51 -9.18
CA GLY A 96 15.46 -2.99 -10.11
C GLY A 96 15.16 -1.59 -10.67
N GLN A 97 14.03 -0.98 -10.31
CA GLN A 97 13.62 0.36 -10.73
C GLN A 97 13.71 1.38 -9.59
N GLY A 98 14.16 0.98 -8.40
CA GLY A 98 14.29 1.85 -7.24
C GLY A 98 12.99 2.03 -6.45
N ASN A 99 11.99 1.17 -6.66
CA ASN A 99 10.81 1.11 -5.80
C ASN A 99 11.07 0.23 -4.58
N LEU A 100 10.36 0.54 -3.49
CA LEU A 100 10.43 -0.18 -2.23
C LEU A 100 9.07 -0.83 -1.93
N SER A 101 9.09 -2.10 -1.52
CA SER A 101 7.90 -2.82 -1.05
C SER A 101 8.23 -3.68 0.16
N PHE A 102 7.47 -3.51 1.25
CA PHE A 102 7.60 -4.30 2.47
C PHE A 102 6.23 -4.62 3.06
N GLY A 103 6.16 -5.75 3.77
CA GLY A 103 4.98 -6.15 4.53
C GLY A 103 5.09 -5.69 5.98
N ILE A 104 3.96 -5.26 6.54
CA ILE A 104 3.79 -5.06 7.98
C ILE A 104 2.85 -6.18 8.42
N ALA A 105 3.35 -7.07 9.27
CA ALA A 105 2.51 -8.10 9.86
C ALA A 105 1.57 -7.42 10.87
N GLU A 106 0.27 -7.68 10.73
CA GLU A 106 -0.74 -7.30 11.71
C GLU A 106 -0.68 -8.34 12.84
N TYR A 107 -0.67 -7.90 14.11
CA TYR A 107 -0.84 -8.77 15.28
C TYR A 107 -2.32 -9.09 15.48
#